data_AF-A0A401RJH9-F1
#
_entry.id   AF-A0A401RJH9-F1
#
_cell.length_a   1.000
_cell.length_b   1.000
_cell.length_c   1.000
_cell.angle_alpha   90.00
_cell.angle_beta   90.00
_cell.angle_gamma   90.00
#
_symmetry.space_group_name_H-M   'P 1'
#
loop_
_entity.id
_entity.type
_entity.pdbx_description
1 polymer ?
#
loop_
_entity_poly.entity_id
_entity_poly.type
_entity_poly.pdbx_seq_one_letter_code
_entity_poly.pdbx_strand_id
1 'polypeptide(L)'
;MISTEWGAPKALIDGFKVEDIQAGLYGQCLHIWDWAKHTRVQTIDLGQEGAIPLEIRFLHEPSAAEGMVGCALNSSIFRFYKTE
;
A
#
# COMPACT_ATOMS: atom_id res chain seq x y z
N MET A 1 -11.35 4.42 -5.32
CA MET A 1 -10.31 3.40 -5.66
C MET A 1 -9.19 3.51 -4.62
N ILE A 2 -8.47 2.41 -4.35
CA ILE A 2 -7.26 2.42 -3.52
C ILE A 2 -6.09 1.81 -4.30
N SER A 3 -4.91 2.40 -4.22
CA SER A 3 -3.66 1.84 -4.74
C SER A 3 -2.61 1.73 -3.63
N THR A 4 -1.63 0.85 -3.84
CA THR A 4 -0.52 0.60 -2.94
C THR A 4 0.81 1.07 -3.54
N GLU A 5 1.89 0.95 -2.77
CA GLU A 5 3.26 1.30 -3.19
C GLU A 5 4.18 0.07 -3.21
N TRP A 6 5.11 0.06 -4.16
CA TRP A 6 6.25 -0.86 -4.16
C TRP A 6 7.54 -0.06 -4.33
N GLY A 7 8.55 -0.61 -5.02
CA GLY A 7 9.74 0.09 -5.44
C GLY A 7 9.71 0.46 -6.92
N ALA A 8 10.48 1.47 -7.30
CA ALA A 8 10.68 1.78 -8.72
C ALA A 8 11.38 0.60 -9.42
N PRO A 9 11.14 0.34 -10.72
CA PRO A 9 11.73 -0.80 -11.43
C PRO A 9 13.26 -0.91 -11.31
N LYS A 10 13.96 0.23 -11.29
CA LYS A 10 15.42 0.32 -11.05
C LYS A 10 15.87 -0.35 -9.75
N ALA A 11 15.05 -0.28 -8.69
CA ALA A 11 15.37 -0.87 -7.38
C ALA A 11 15.04 -2.37 -7.31
N LEU A 12 14.34 -2.91 -8.31
CA LEU A 12 13.81 -4.28 -8.29
C LEU A 12 14.44 -5.19 -9.34
N ILE A 13 14.86 -4.64 -10.47
CA ILE A 13 15.27 -5.42 -11.66
C ILE A 13 16.46 -6.35 -11.39
N ASP A 14 17.36 -5.94 -10.49
CA ASP A 14 18.54 -6.71 -10.09
C ASP A 14 18.30 -7.54 -8.81
N GLY A 15 17.04 -7.67 -8.38
CA GLY A 15 16.66 -8.33 -7.14
C GLY A 15 16.61 -7.40 -5.93
N PHE A 16 16.04 -7.93 -4.85
CA PHE A 16 15.85 -7.20 -3.60
C PHE A 16 17.17 -7.00 -2.85
N LYS A 17 17.40 -5.78 -2.35
CA LYS A 17 18.56 -5.39 -1.55
C LYS A 17 18.09 -4.69 -0.27
N VAL A 18 18.68 -5.06 0.85
CA VAL A 18 18.27 -4.51 2.16
C VAL A 18 18.64 -3.03 2.28
N GLU A 19 19.74 -2.64 1.65
CA GLU A 19 20.25 -1.26 1.61
C GLU A 19 19.26 -0.31 0.94
N ASP A 20 18.51 -0.82 -0.06
CA ASP A 20 17.50 -0.04 -0.79
C ASP A 20 16.29 0.32 0.08
N ILE A 21 16.03 -0.44 1.15
CA ILE A 21 15.01 -0.08 2.15
C ILE A 21 15.48 1.14 2.94
N GLN A 22 16.72 1.13 3.42
CA GLN A 22 17.30 2.25 4.18
C GLN A 22 17.43 3.50 3.32
N ALA A 23 17.65 3.33 2.01
CA ALA A 23 17.67 4.41 1.03
C ALA A 23 16.26 4.92 0.64
N GLY A 24 15.18 4.36 1.20
CA GLY A 24 13.81 4.80 0.96
C GLY A 24 13.28 4.48 -0.44
N LEU A 25 13.81 3.45 -1.09
CA LEU A 25 13.40 3.08 -2.46
C LEU A 25 12.12 2.24 -2.50
N TYR A 26 11.57 1.87 -1.34
CA TYR A 26 10.34 1.10 -1.18
C TYR A 26 9.30 1.91 -0.42
N GLY A 27 8.06 1.89 -0.91
CA GLY A 27 6.94 2.57 -0.26
C GLY A 27 6.33 1.82 0.92
N GLN A 28 5.45 2.54 1.62
CA GLN A 28 4.74 2.07 2.82
C GLN A 28 3.34 2.69 2.96
N CYS A 29 2.86 3.39 1.91
CA CYS A 29 1.59 4.08 1.96
C CYS A 29 0.50 3.39 1.14
N LEU A 30 -0.74 3.67 1.52
CA LEU A 30 -1.93 3.48 0.69
C LEU A 30 -2.40 4.83 0.16
N HIS A 31 -2.90 4.86 -1.07
CA HIS A 31 -3.48 6.07 -1.66
C HIS A 31 -4.95 5.85 -1.96
N ILE A 32 -5.79 6.75 -1.44
CA ILE A 32 -7.22 6.77 -1.69
C ILE A 32 -7.52 7.78 -2.80
N TRP A 33 -8.34 7.36 -3.75
CA TRP A 33 -8.63 8.12 -4.96
C TRP A 33 -10.12 8.36 -5.14
N ASP A 34 -10.47 9.62 -5.47
CA ASP A 34 -11.71 9.93 -6.17
C ASP A 34 -11.55 9.48 -7.62
N TRP A 35 -12.25 8.40 -7.96
CA TRP A 35 -12.14 7.77 -9.26
C TRP A 35 -12.76 8.61 -10.37
N ALA A 36 -13.81 9.38 -10.11
CA ALA A 36 -14.45 10.19 -11.12
C ALA A 36 -13.60 11.42 -11.49
N LYS A 37 -12.90 11.99 -10.50
CA LYS A 37 -12.05 13.17 -10.68
C LYS A 37 -10.60 12.84 -11.02
N HIS A 38 -10.21 11.56 -10.91
CA HIS A 38 -8.82 11.10 -11.01
C HIS A 38 -7.87 11.85 -10.07
N THR A 39 -8.34 12.17 -8.86
CA THR A 39 -7.55 12.89 -7.85
C THR A 39 -7.33 12.02 -6.62
N ARG A 40 -6.10 12.04 -6.10
CA ARG A 40 -5.78 11.44 -4.80
C ARG A 40 -6.38 12.31 -3.69
N VAL A 41 -7.22 11.72 -2.86
CA VAL A 41 -7.92 12.42 -1.77
C VAL A 41 -7.28 12.19 -0.41
N GLN A 42 -6.56 11.08 -0.24
CA GLN A 42 -5.89 10.75 1.01
C GLN A 42 -4.66 9.86 0.75
N THR A 43 -3.65 10.02 1.58
CA THR A 43 -2.55 9.05 1.72
C THR A 43 -2.56 8.56 3.16
N ILE A 44 -2.50 7.24 3.34
CA ILE A 44 -2.42 6.59 4.65
C ILE A 44 -1.01 6.02 4.76
N ASP A 45 -0.22 6.53 5.68
CA ASP A 45 1.10 5.97 6.00
C ASP A 45 0.92 4.80 6.97
N LEU A 46 1.33 3.59 6.58
CA LEU A 46 1.28 2.40 7.43
C LEU A 46 2.51 2.26 8.34
N GLY A 47 3.48 3.17 8.18
CA GLY A 47 4.76 3.14 8.88
C GLY A 47 5.63 1.95 8.48
N GLN A 48 6.73 1.79 9.20
CA GLN A 48 7.72 0.76 8.91
C GLN A 48 7.14 -0.65 8.95
N GLU A 49 6.13 -0.89 9.80
CA GLU A 49 5.44 -2.18 9.90
C GLU A 49 4.69 -2.54 8.61
N GLY A 50 4.20 -1.55 7.87
CA GLY A 50 3.48 -1.71 6.61
C GLY A 50 4.32 -1.52 5.34
N ALA A 51 5.64 -1.65 5.44
CA ALA A 51 6.54 -1.52 4.30
C ALA A 51 6.27 -2.57 3.21
N ILE A 52 6.35 -2.12 1.95
CA ILE A 52 6.06 -2.91 0.74
C ILE A 52 4.62 -3.46 0.75
N PRO A 53 3.59 -2.59 0.78
CA PRO A 53 2.19 -3.00 0.67
C PRO A 53 1.93 -3.49 -0.76
N LEU A 54 1.69 -4.79 -0.95
CA LEU A 54 1.48 -5.35 -2.29
C LEU A 54 -0.01 -5.50 -2.59
N GLU A 55 -0.58 -6.56 -2.07
CA GLU A 55 -1.91 -7.01 -2.44
C GLU A 55 -2.96 -6.35 -1.54
N ILE A 56 -3.81 -5.52 -2.16
CA ILE A 56 -5.05 -5.05 -1.55
C ILE A 56 -6.18 -6.01 -1.86
N ARG A 57 -7.00 -6.32 -0.86
CA ARG A 57 -8.21 -7.13 -1.00
C ARG A 57 -9.34 -6.47 -0.23
N PHE A 58 -10.38 -6.08 -0.95
CA PHE A 58 -11.65 -5.68 -0.36
C PHE A 58 -12.44 -6.91 0.07
N LEU A 59 -13.39 -6.73 0.99
CA LEU A 59 -14.36 -7.77 1.27
C LEU A 59 -15.19 -8.10 0.03
N HIS A 60 -15.71 -9.33 -0.03
CA HIS A 60 -16.60 -9.75 -1.11
C HIS A 60 -17.97 -9.05 -1.06
N GLU A 61 -18.37 -8.54 0.10
CA GLU A 61 -19.55 -7.69 0.27
C GLU A 61 -19.31 -6.32 -0.38
N PRO A 62 -19.96 -6.00 -1.52
CA PRO A 62 -19.64 -4.79 -2.28
C PRO A 62 -20.00 -3.49 -1.55
N SER A 63 -20.90 -3.54 -0.56
CA SER A 63 -21.29 -2.37 0.24
C SER A 63 -20.32 -2.06 1.38
N ALA A 64 -19.42 -2.99 1.73
CA ALA A 64 -18.47 -2.81 2.82
C ALA A 64 -17.34 -1.84 2.43
N ALA A 65 -17.23 -0.72 3.16
CA ALA A 65 -16.20 0.30 2.94
C ALA A 65 -14.88 -0.04 3.68
N GLU A 66 -14.43 -1.29 3.56
CA GLU A 66 -13.25 -1.80 4.24
C GLU A 66 -12.52 -2.90 3.45
N GLY A 67 -11.29 -3.19 3.87
CA GLY A 67 -10.49 -4.25 3.29
C GLY A 67 -9.19 -4.47 4.06
N MET A 68 -8.33 -5.28 3.46
CA MET A 68 -7.04 -5.66 4.02
C MET A 68 -5.93 -5.45 3.00
N VAL A 69 -4.72 -5.18 3.48
CA VAL A 69 -3.49 -5.14 2.69
C VAL A 69 -2.41 -5.99 3.34
N GLY A 70 -1.75 -6.81 2.52
CA GLY A 70 -0.57 -7.58 2.93
C GLY A 70 0.72 -6.80 2.65
N CYS A 71 1.59 -6.71 3.64
CA CYS A 71 2.86 -5.98 3.55
C CYS A 71 4.03 -6.98 3.59
N ALA A 72 4.83 -6.97 2.53
CA ALA A 72 5.77 -8.06 2.27
C ALA A 72 6.98 -8.08 3.21
N LEU A 73 7.45 -6.92 3.67
CA LEU A 73 8.69 -6.85 4.44
C LEU A 73 8.56 -7.51 5.81
N ASN A 74 7.47 -7.21 6.53
CA ASN A 74 7.24 -7.70 7.89
C ASN A 74 6.18 -8.82 7.95
N SER A 75 5.65 -9.26 6.81
CA SER A 75 4.54 -10.23 6.76
C SER A 75 3.31 -9.80 7.57
N SER A 76 3.07 -8.49 7.65
CA SER A 76 1.96 -7.89 8.39
C SER A 76 0.72 -7.76 7.50
N ILE A 77 -0.46 -7.79 8.14
CA ILE A 77 -1.74 -7.53 7.49
C ILE A 77 -2.39 -6.35 8.19
N PHE A 78 -2.69 -5.30 7.43
CA PHE A 78 -3.42 -4.14 7.93
C PHE A 78 -4.85 -4.18 7.45
N ARG A 79 -5.79 -3.94 8.37
CA ARG A 79 -7.19 -3.65 8.03
C ARG A 79 -7.34 -2.14 7.86
N PHE A 80 -7.96 -1.72 6.76
CA PHE A 80 -8.37 -0.34 6.54
C PHE A 80 -9.90 -0.29 6.41
N TYR A 81 -10.49 0.81 6.89
CA TYR A 81 -11.92 1.04 6.83
C TYR A 81 -12.22 2.53 6.83
N LYS A 82 -13.36 2.92 6.23
CA LYS A 82 -13.84 4.30 6.24
C LYS A 82 -14.32 4.68 7.65
N THR A 83 -13.84 5.80 8.18
CA THR A 83 -14.19 6.28 9.54
C THR A 83 -15.24 7.38 9.56
N GLU A 84 -15.39 8.15 8.47
CA GLU A 84 -16.37 9.24 8.28
C GLU A 84 -16.81 9.29 6.82
#